data_AF-A0A923KZB9-F1
#
_entry.id   AF-A0A923KZB9-F1
#
_cell.length_a   1.000
_cell.length_b   1.000
_cell.length_c   1.000
_cell.angle_alpha   90.00
_cell.angle_beta   90.00
_cell.angle_gamma   90.00
#
_symmetry.space_group_name_H-M   'P 1'
#
loop_
_entity.id
_entity.type
_entity.pdbx_description
1 polymer ?
#
loop_
_entity_poly.entity_id
_entity_poly.type
_entity_poly.pdbx_seq_one_letter_code
_entity_poly.pdbx_strand_id
1 'polypeptide(L)'
;MKSVKYLEKLKEEKHLSDAELSRLLNISKAAVSQYKSGVRVMDDETCLAIALQLSINPMEVIGAACIDRAEKSGQKSLWEVFMMRTANVKSAGVSAALIFAVVSMFLTPTPANAAPILKAENCSIYIM
;
A
#
# COMPACT_ATOMS: atom_id res chain seq x y z
N MET A 1 21.01 -3.81 1.81
CA MET A 1 19.81 -3.29 1.12
C MET A 1 18.82 -4.43 0.93
N LYS A 2 17.53 -4.16 1.10
CA LYS A 2 16.43 -5.14 1.02
C LYS A 2 16.13 -5.54 -0.43
N SER A 3 16.15 -4.60 -1.36
CA SER A 3 15.96 -4.80 -2.81
C SER A 3 17.00 -5.74 -3.44
N VAL A 4 18.25 -5.71 -2.97
CA VAL A 4 19.34 -6.56 -3.48
C VAL A 4 19.06 -8.05 -3.28
N LYS A 5 18.24 -8.43 -2.28
CA LYS A 5 17.86 -9.83 -2.06
C LYS A 5 17.14 -10.43 -3.27
N TYR A 6 16.32 -9.63 -3.97
CA TYR A 6 15.63 -10.09 -5.17
C TYR A 6 16.57 -10.23 -6.37
N LEU A 7 17.60 -9.38 -6.45
CA LEU A 7 18.65 -9.47 -7.46
C LEU A 7 19.47 -10.75 -7.30
N GLU A 8 19.91 -11.06 -6.08
CA GLU A 8 20.65 -12.30 -5.79
C GLU A 8 19.76 -13.54 -5.92
N LYS A 9 18.48 -13.48 -5.51
CA LYS A 9 17.51 -14.56 -5.74
C LYS A 9 17.38 -14.90 -7.23
N LEU A 10 17.24 -13.88 -8.09
CA LEU A 10 17.18 -14.08 -9.54
C LEU A 10 18.46 -14.71 -10.08
N LYS A 11 19.61 -14.26 -9.58
CA LYS A 11 20.92 -14.81 -9.95
C LYS A 11 21.05 -16.29 -9.57
N GLU A 12 20.60 -16.65 -8.38
CA GLU A 12 20.61 -18.02 -7.86
C GLU A 12 19.66 -18.93 -8.65
N GLU A 13 18.41 -18.52 -8.86
CA GLU A 13 17.40 -19.32 -9.59
C GLU A 13 17.78 -19.61 -11.04
N LYS A 14 18.49 -18.69 -11.69
CA LYS A 14 18.92 -18.84 -13.09
C LYS A 14 20.39 -19.23 -13.24
N HIS A 15 21.09 -19.50 -12.13
CA HIS A 15 22.51 -19.85 -12.10
C HIS A 15 23.42 -18.89 -12.90
N LEU A 16 23.17 -17.59 -12.79
CA LEU A 16 23.84 -16.57 -13.60
C LEU A 16 25.10 -16.03 -12.92
N SER A 17 26.10 -15.69 -13.72
CA SER A 17 27.17 -14.78 -13.31
C SER A 17 26.68 -13.33 -13.27
N ASP A 18 27.37 -12.44 -12.55
CA ASP A 18 27.03 -11.00 -12.51
C ASP A 18 27.06 -10.37 -13.92
N ALA A 19 27.89 -10.90 -14.82
CA ALA A 19 27.95 -10.47 -16.21
C ALA A 19 26.70 -10.91 -17.00
N GLU A 20 26.24 -12.13 -16.82
CA GLU A 20 25.02 -12.63 -17.47
C GLU A 20 23.77 -11.98 -16.91
N LEU A 21 23.72 -11.74 -15.60
CA LEU A 21 22.66 -11.00 -14.94
C LEU A 21 22.54 -9.58 -15.50
N SER A 22 23.67 -8.89 -15.70
CA SER A 22 23.68 -7.56 -16.30
C SER A 22 23.12 -7.55 -17.73
N ARG A 23 23.41 -8.59 -18.52
CA ARG A 23 22.88 -8.75 -19.89
C ARG A 23 21.39 -9.07 -19.87
N LEU A 24 20.95 -9.97 -18.99
CA LEU A 24 19.55 -10.36 -18.85
C LEU A 24 18.66 -9.17 -18.50
N LEU A 25 19.13 -8.31 -17.60
CA LEU A 25 18.40 -7.13 -17.13
C LEU A 25 18.65 -5.88 -18.00
N ASN A 26 19.47 -5.98 -19.04
CA ASN A 26 19.88 -4.86 -19.89
C ASN A 26 20.43 -3.66 -19.10
N ILE A 27 21.26 -3.93 -18.09
CA ILE A 27 21.93 -2.93 -17.25
C ILE A 27 23.45 -3.07 -17.32
N SER A 28 24.17 -2.03 -16.91
CA SER A 28 25.64 -2.11 -16.85
C SER A 28 26.13 -3.01 -15.71
N LYS A 29 27.30 -3.65 -15.88
CA LYS A 29 27.98 -4.37 -14.78
C LYS A 29 28.27 -3.47 -13.59
N ALA A 30 28.56 -2.19 -13.86
CA ALA A 30 28.77 -1.19 -12.82
C ALA A 30 27.50 -0.97 -11.99
N ALA A 31 26.31 -0.94 -12.62
CA ALA A 31 25.04 -0.83 -11.91
C ALA A 31 24.82 -2.03 -10.97
N VAL A 32 25.06 -3.26 -11.44
CA VAL A 32 24.98 -4.47 -10.59
C VAL A 32 25.92 -4.35 -9.38
N SER A 33 27.16 -3.95 -9.59
CA SER A 33 28.13 -3.75 -8.50
C SER A 33 27.70 -2.64 -7.53
N GLN A 34 27.17 -1.52 -8.03
CA GLN A 34 26.67 -0.41 -7.21
C GLN A 34 25.43 -0.82 -6.39
N TYR A 35 24.57 -1.68 -6.93
CA TYR A 35 23.45 -2.26 -6.18
C TYR A 35 23.98 -3.15 -5.06
N LYS A 36 24.90 -4.08 -5.34
CA LYS A 36 25.43 -5.00 -4.33
C LYS A 36 26.21 -4.30 -3.21
N SER A 37 26.95 -3.25 -3.55
CA SER A 37 27.71 -2.43 -2.58
C SER A 37 26.85 -1.42 -1.80
N GLY A 38 25.59 -1.20 -2.20
CA GLY A 38 24.74 -0.17 -1.59
C GLY A 38 25.04 1.25 -2.05
N VAL A 39 25.96 1.45 -3.00
CA VAL A 39 26.30 2.76 -3.58
C VAL A 39 25.15 3.34 -4.40
N ARG A 40 24.27 2.51 -4.95
CA ARG A 40 23.06 2.93 -5.66
C ARG A 40 21.90 2.04 -5.24
N VAL A 41 20.69 2.60 -5.14
CA VAL A 41 19.47 1.80 -4.96
C VAL A 41 18.87 1.50 -6.33
N MET A 42 18.26 0.33 -6.46
CA MET A 42 17.64 -0.12 -7.70
C MET A 42 16.55 0.85 -8.17
N ASP A 43 16.50 1.11 -9.47
CA ASP A 43 15.43 1.83 -10.15
C ASP A 43 14.22 0.93 -10.41
N ASP A 44 13.06 1.56 -10.63
CA ASP A 44 11.80 0.84 -10.74
C ASP A 44 11.73 -0.04 -11.99
N GLU A 45 12.33 0.37 -13.12
CA GLU A 45 12.46 -0.46 -14.33
C GLU A 45 13.21 -1.76 -14.06
N THR A 46 14.35 -1.67 -13.36
CA THR A 46 15.11 -2.87 -12.94
C THR A 46 14.31 -3.73 -11.95
N CYS A 47 13.55 -3.12 -11.02
CA CYS A 47 12.68 -3.85 -10.11
C CYS A 47 11.58 -4.63 -10.85
N LEU A 48 10.93 -3.99 -11.84
CA LEU A 48 9.92 -4.62 -12.69
C LEU A 48 10.52 -5.78 -13.50
N ALA A 49 11.68 -5.58 -14.11
CA ALA A 49 12.37 -6.62 -14.86
C ALA A 49 12.70 -7.85 -14.00
N ILE A 50 13.17 -7.65 -12.76
CA ILE A 50 13.44 -8.74 -11.82
C ILE A 50 12.15 -9.47 -11.44
N ALA A 51 11.07 -8.73 -11.13
CA ALA A 51 9.79 -9.33 -10.77
C ALA A 51 9.20 -10.18 -11.91
N LEU A 52 9.30 -9.71 -13.16
CA LEU A 52 8.89 -10.46 -14.35
C LEU A 52 9.70 -11.75 -14.49
N GLN A 53 11.01 -11.71 -14.30
CA GLN A 53 11.88 -12.88 -14.42
C GLN A 53 11.66 -13.93 -13.32
N LEU A 54 11.28 -13.48 -12.12
CA LEU A 54 10.97 -14.31 -10.94
C LEU A 54 9.49 -14.73 -10.87
N SER A 55 8.62 -14.20 -11.73
CA SER A 55 7.16 -14.41 -11.66
C SER A 55 6.55 -14.08 -10.30
N ILE A 56 7.00 -13.01 -9.65
CA ILE A 56 6.49 -12.52 -8.36
C ILE A 56 5.77 -11.19 -8.51
N ASN A 57 5.06 -10.76 -7.46
CA ASN A 57 4.38 -9.47 -7.45
C ASN A 57 5.41 -8.32 -7.55
N PRO A 58 5.33 -7.45 -8.56
CA PRO A 58 6.29 -6.34 -8.73
C PRO A 58 6.31 -5.35 -7.57
N MET A 59 5.18 -5.21 -6.86
CA MET A 59 5.08 -4.30 -5.71
C MET A 59 5.99 -4.70 -4.55
N GLU A 60 6.32 -5.98 -4.41
CA GLU A 60 7.23 -6.45 -3.37
C GLU A 60 8.65 -5.92 -3.60
N VAL A 61 9.12 -6.00 -4.85
CA VAL A 61 10.48 -5.56 -5.24
C VAL A 61 10.58 -4.04 -5.19
N ILE A 62 9.58 -3.34 -5.73
CA ILE A 62 9.50 -1.87 -5.70
C ILE A 62 9.40 -1.38 -4.25
N GLY A 63 8.57 -2.02 -3.43
CA GLY A 63 8.45 -1.69 -2.00
C GLY A 63 9.78 -1.81 -1.27
N ALA A 64 10.53 -2.89 -1.51
CA ALA A 64 11.87 -3.07 -0.95
C ALA A 64 12.85 -1.97 -1.41
N ALA A 65 12.81 -1.59 -2.69
CA ALA A 65 13.64 -0.51 -3.22
C ALA A 65 13.25 0.87 -2.65
N CYS A 66 11.96 1.13 -2.46
CA CYS A 66 11.46 2.34 -1.79
C CYS A 66 11.97 2.45 -0.35
N ILE A 67 11.96 1.34 0.40
CA ILE A 67 12.52 1.32 1.76
C ILE A 67 14.01 1.64 1.73
N ASP A 68 14.78 1.00 0.84
CA ASP A 68 16.22 1.28 0.71
C ASP A 68 16.51 2.73 0.32
N ARG A 69 15.69 3.33 -0.57
CA ARG A 69 15.79 4.75 -0.95
C ARG A 69 15.49 5.66 0.25
N ALA A 70 14.46 5.36 1.01
CA ALA A 70 14.10 6.12 2.21
C ALA A 70 15.25 6.09 3.24
N GLU A 71 15.75 4.90 3.57
CA GLU A 71 16.87 4.71 4.50
C GLU A 71 18.13 5.47 4.04
N LYS A 72 18.45 5.41 2.74
CA LYS A 72 19.64 6.06 2.18
C LYS A 72 19.54 7.58 2.12
N SER A 73 18.37 8.11 1.81
CA SER A 73 18.15 9.55 1.73
C SER A 73 18.23 10.24 3.11
N GLY A 74 18.23 9.46 4.20
CA GLY A 74 18.11 9.99 5.55
C GLY A 74 16.80 10.75 5.76
N GLN A 75 15.84 10.66 4.82
CA GLN A 75 14.52 11.25 5.01
C GLN A 75 13.85 10.53 6.16
N LYS A 76 13.81 11.22 7.30
CA LYS A 76 12.67 11.12 8.22
C LYS A 76 11.43 11.10 7.36
N SER A 77 10.69 9.99 7.46
CA SER A 77 9.66 9.64 6.50
C SER A 77 8.81 10.87 6.20
N LEU A 78 8.47 11.15 4.93
CA LEU A 78 7.45 12.17 4.66
C LEU A 78 6.16 11.86 5.42
N TRP A 79 5.96 10.61 5.87
CA TRP A 79 4.96 10.25 6.87
C TRP A 79 5.19 10.88 8.24
N GLU A 80 6.41 10.99 8.76
CA GLU A 80 6.67 11.74 10.01
C GLU A 80 6.34 13.22 9.83
N VAL A 81 6.73 13.83 8.70
CA VAL A 81 6.40 15.24 8.40
C VAL A 81 4.90 15.42 8.21
N PHE A 82 4.25 14.51 7.49
CA PHE A 82 2.81 14.49 7.27
C PHE A 82 2.05 14.24 8.58
N MET A 83 2.46 13.26 9.40
CA MET A 83 1.90 12.98 10.72
C MET A 83 2.13 14.14 11.68
N MET A 84 3.29 14.79 11.67
CA MET A 84 3.55 15.98 12.49
C MET A 84 2.69 17.16 12.02
N ARG A 85 2.58 17.37 10.69
CA ARG A 85 1.76 18.43 10.11
C ARG A 85 0.27 18.20 10.36
N THR A 86 -0.20 16.95 10.29
CA THR A 86 -1.60 16.56 10.59
C THR A 86 -1.89 16.49 12.09
N ALA A 87 -0.92 16.10 12.93
CA ALA A 87 -1.04 16.12 14.38
C ALA A 87 -1.03 17.54 14.97
N ASN A 88 -0.44 18.52 14.28
CA ASN A 88 -0.53 19.94 14.63
C ASN A 88 -1.86 20.58 14.16
N VAL A 89 -2.73 19.85 13.45
CA VAL A 89 -4.09 20.29 13.08
C VAL A 89 -5.11 19.94 14.17
N LYS A 90 -4.64 19.59 15.38
CA LYS A 90 -5.47 19.43 16.59
C LYS A 90 -6.27 20.69 17.00
N SER A 91 -6.15 21.81 16.27
CA SER A 91 -6.93 23.03 16.49
C SER A 91 -7.94 23.39 15.39
N ALA A 92 -8.17 22.55 14.37
CA ALA A 92 -9.21 22.81 13.37
C ALA A 92 -10.09 21.58 13.09
N GLY A 93 -10.79 21.12 14.13
CA GLY A 93 -12.24 20.87 14.07
C GLY A 93 -12.85 20.05 12.93
N VAL A 94 -12.13 19.15 12.29
CA VAL A 94 -12.74 18.12 11.42
C VAL A 94 -12.31 16.76 11.93
N SER A 95 -12.95 16.36 13.03
CA SER A 95 -12.88 15.00 13.55
C SER A 95 -13.20 14.01 12.42
N ALA A 96 -12.51 12.87 12.38
CA ALA A 96 -12.73 11.76 11.45
C ALA A 96 -14.21 11.32 11.29
N ALA A 97 -15.09 11.77 12.18
CA ALA A 97 -16.55 11.68 12.07
C ALA A 97 -17.13 12.29 10.79
N LEU A 98 -16.59 13.40 10.25
CA LEU A 98 -17.16 14.02 9.03
C LEU A 98 -16.90 13.20 7.77
N ILE A 99 -15.78 12.46 7.70
CA ILE A 99 -15.47 11.60 6.55
C ILE A 99 -16.37 10.35 6.55
N PHE A 100 -16.67 9.78 7.72
CA PHE A 100 -17.63 8.67 7.85
C PHE A 100 -19.08 9.09 7.56
N ALA A 101 -19.49 10.29 7.98
CA ALA A 101 -20.85 10.78 7.75
C ALA A 101 -21.20 10.92 6.26
N VAL A 102 -20.25 11.39 5.43
CA VAL A 102 -20.45 11.53 3.97
C VAL A 102 -20.66 10.16 3.30
N VAL A 103 -19.94 9.13 3.72
CA VAL A 103 -20.08 7.77 3.16
C VAL A 103 -21.41 7.13 3.56
N SER A 104 -21.87 7.32 4.81
CA SER A 104 -23.16 6.78 5.25
C SER A 104 -24.37 7.44 4.60
N MET A 105 -24.25 8.68 4.11
CA MET A 105 -25.36 9.42 3.50
C MET A 105 -25.70 8.95 2.07
N PHE A 106 -24.83 8.15 1.43
CA PHE A 106 -25.12 7.51 0.14
C PHE A 106 -25.66 6.08 0.27
N LEU A 107 -25.66 5.48 1.47
CA LEU A 107 -25.97 4.06 1.68
C LEU A 107 -27.17 3.77 2.59
N THR A 108 -27.77 4.77 3.25
CA THR A 108 -28.97 4.55 4.07
C THR A 108 -30.25 4.90 3.28
N PRO A 109 -31.13 3.92 2.98
CA PRO A 109 -32.47 4.25 2.51
C PRO A 109 -33.25 4.95 3.64
N THR A 110 -33.93 6.04 3.31
CA THR A 110 -34.72 6.89 4.20
C THR A 110 -35.66 6.10 5.13
N PRO A 111 -35.77 6.45 6.43
CA PRO A 111 -36.60 5.75 7.42
C PRO A 111 -38.11 5.98 7.26
N ALA A 112 -38.57 6.42 6.07
CA ALA A 112 -39.98 6.65 5.79
C ALA A 112 -40.84 5.37 5.80
N ASN A 113 -40.22 4.17 5.82
CA ASN A 113 -40.93 2.88 5.81
C ASN A 113 -40.96 2.15 7.17
N ALA A 114 -40.60 2.81 8.26
CA ALA A 114 -40.75 2.26 9.61
C ALA A 114 -42.00 2.83 10.30
N ALA A 115 -43.17 2.74 9.66
CA ALA A 115 -44.43 2.85 10.38
C ALA A 115 -44.72 1.46 10.99
N PRO A 116 -44.78 1.29 12.33
CA PRO A 116 -45.28 0.06 12.89
C PRO A 116 -46.76 -0.05 12.51
N ILE A 117 -47.10 -1.10 11.78
CA ILE A 117 -48.48 -1.50 11.53
C ILE A 117 -49.09 -1.72 12.92
N LEU A 118 -49.98 -0.83 13.37
CA LEU A 118 -50.75 -1.05 14.58
C LEU A 118 -51.47 -2.38 14.41
N LYS A 119 -51.03 -3.39 15.15
CA LYS A 119 -51.70 -4.68 15.25
C LYS A 119 -53.10 -4.37 15.77
N ALA A 120 -54.09 -4.50 14.90
CA ALA A 120 -55.49 -4.33 15.24
C ALA A 120 -55.85 -5.36 16.33
N GLU A 121 -55.85 -4.96 17.59
CA GLU A 121 -56.54 -5.70 18.65
C GLU A 121 -58.01 -5.25 18.62
N ASN A 122 -58.80 -5.85 17.73
CA ASN A 122 -60.24 -5.68 17.73
C ASN A 122 -60.95 -7.02 17.48
N CYS A 123 -61.34 -7.67 18.58
CA CYS A 123 -62.59 -8.43 18.77
C CYS A 123 -62.40 -9.41 19.92
N SER A 124 -63.31 -9.64 20.86
CA SER A 124 -64.68 -9.19 21.14
C SER A 124 -65.06 -9.98 22.43
N ILE A 125 -65.84 -9.51 23.39
CA ILE A 125 -67.31 -9.54 23.38
C ILE A 125 -67.75 -9.03 24.76
N TYR A 126 -68.73 -8.13 24.77
CA TYR A 126 -69.59 -7.78 25.90
C TYR A 126 -70.53 -8.95 26.19
N ILE A 127 -70.57 -9.49 27.40
CA ILE A 127 -71.71 -10.29 27.89
C ILE A 127 -72.26 -9.60 29.13
N MET A 128 -73.56 -9.30 29.05
CA MET A 128 -74.42 -8.85 30.16
C MET A 128 -74.44 -9.85 31.31
#